data_AF-A0A023HAK8-F1
#
_entry.id   AF-A0A023HAK8-F1
#
_cell.length_a   1.000
_cell.length_b   1.000
_cell.length_c   1.000
_cell.angle_alpha   90.00
_cell.angle_beta   90.00
_cell.angle_gamma   90.00
#
_symmetry.space_group_name_H-M   'P 1'
#
loop_
_entity.id
_entity.type
_entity.pdbx_description
1 polymer ?
#
loop_
_entity_poly.entity_id
_entity_poly.type
_entity_poly.pdbx_seq_one_letter_code
_entity_poly.pdbx_strand_id
1 'polypeptide(L)' 'MSKHTLSNKSRYSILRLSGFRARMSTPQGRKTLKNRRRKGRKRLALRR' A
#
# COMPACT_ATOMS: atom_id res chain seq x y z
N MET A 1 -5.60 0.27 29.17
CA MET A 1 -5.54 0.43 27.69
C MET A 1 -4.13 0.85 27.31
N SER A 2 -3.30 -0.08 26.83
CA SER A 2 -1.96 0.26 26.33
C SER A 2 -2.00 0.59 24.83
N LYS A 3 -1.09 1.44 24.37
CA LYS A 3 -1.00 1.82 22.96
C LYS A 3 -0.36 0.69 22.15
N HIS A 4 -1.06 0.17 21.16
CA HIS A 4 -0.55 -0.84 20.23
C HIS A 4 -0.03 -0.22 18.91
N THR A 5 0.80 -0.97 18.18
CA THR A 5 1.52 -0.50 16.97
C THR A 5 0.61 -0.24 15.78
N LEU A 6 -0.45 -1.05 15.62
CA LEU A 6 -1.50 -0.82 14.63
C LEU A 6 -2.53 0.16 15.19
N SER A 7 -2.16 1.45 15.23
CA SER A 7 -3.08 2.52 15.61
C SER A 7 -4.21 2.67 14.58
N ASN A 8 -5.41 3.08 15.01
CA ASN A 8 -6.59 3.36 14.18
C ASN A 8 -6.41 4.59 13.27
N LYS A 9 -5.48 4.51 12.32
CA LYS A 9 -5.24 5.55 11.32
C LYS A 9 -6.42 5.64 10.36
N SER A 10 -6.80 6.85 9.96
CA SER A 10 -7.88 7.05 9.00
C SER A 10 -7.56 6.35 7.66
N ARG A 11 -8.58 5.85 6.95
CA ARG A 11 -8.39 5.20 5.64
C ARG A 11 -7.60 6.09 4.67
N TYR A 12 -7.82 7.40 4.72
CA TYR A 12 -7.10 8.36 3.89
C TYR A 12 -5.59 8.35 4.14
N SER A 13 -5.15 8.34 5.41
CA SER A 13 -3.73 8.30 5.75
C SER A 13 -3.06 7.00 5.29
N ILE A 14 -3.76 5.87 5.39
CA ILE A 14 -3.28 4.57 4.91
C ILE A 14 -3.14 4.57 3.37
N LEU A 15 -4.10 5.17 2.66
CA LEU A 15 -4.08 5.26 1.20
C LEU A 15 -2.98 6.19 0.67
N ARG A 16 -2.66 7.28 1.38
CA ARG A 16 -1.51 8.14 1.03
C ARG A 16 -0.18 7.39 1.13
N LEU A 17 -0.05 6.48 2.09
CA LEU A 17 1.19 5.71 2.27
C LEU A 17 1.27 4.49 1.35
N SER A 18 0.18 3.72 1.25
CA SER A 18 0.19 2.37 0.66
C SER A 18 -0.72 2.19 -0.54
N GLY A 19 -1.44 3.22 -0.97
CA GLY A 19 -2.33 3.18 -2.13
C GLY A 19 -1.57 3.01 -3.46
N PHE A 20 -2.31 2.68 -4.51
CA PHE A 20 -1.73 2.43 -5.84
C PHE A 20 -0.92 3.62 -6.37
N ARG A 21 -1.45 4.85 -6.23
CA ARG A 21 -0.75 6.08 -6.65
C ARG A 21 0.56 6.30 -5.89
N ALA A 22 0.56 6.04 -4.58
CA ALA A 22 1.77 6.12 -3.75
C ALA A 22 2.84 5.10 -4.17
N ARG A 23 2.44 3.94 -4.67
CA ARG A 23 3.36 2.96 -5.26
C ARG A 23 3.89 3.40 -6.61
N MET A 24 3.12 4.14 -7.41
CA MET A 24 3.58 4.61 -8.72
C MET A 24 4.54 5.80 -8.65
N SER A 25 4.49 6.61 -7.59
CA SER A 25 5.34 7.80 -7.45
C SER A 25 6.81 7.51 -7.22
N THR A 26 7.17 6.32 -6.71
CA THR A 26 8.55 5.93 -6.42
C THR A 26 9.05 4.83 -7.36
N PRO A 27 10.34 4.82 -7.75
CA PRO A 27 10.92 3.72 -8.53
C PRO A 27 10.76 2.34 -7.84
N GLN A 28 10.95 2.30 -6.52
CA GLN A 28 10.85 1.09 -5.70
C GLN A 28 9.40 0.59 -5.61
N GLY A 29 8.43 1.51 -5.50
CA GLY A 29 7.01 1.16 -5.52
C GLY A 29 6.59 0.57 -6.87
N ARG A 30 7.09 1.12 -7.99
CA ARG A 30 6.88 0.56 -9.33
C ARG A 30 7.44 -0.87 -9.45
N LYS A 31 8.65 -1.13 -8.93
CA LYS A 31 9.25 -2.48 -8.86
C LYS A 31 8.39 -3.44 -8.03
N THR A 32 7.86 -2.96 -6.90
CA THR A 32 6.93 -3.75 -6.06
C THR A 32 5.68 -4.18 -6.85
N LEU A 33 5.04 -3.24 -7.56
CA LEU A 33 3.87 -3.55 -8.38
C LEU A 33 4.20 -4.53 -9.52
N LYS A 34 5.35 -4.38 -10.17
CA LYS A 34 5.83 -5.32 -11.21
C LYS A 34 5.95 -6.74 -10.65
N ASN A 35 6.58 -6.91 -9.49
CA ASN A 35 6.72 -8.21 -8.85
C ASN A 35 5.37 -8.81 -8.42
N ARG A 36 4.45 -7.98 -7.92
CA ARG A 36 3.09 -8.44 -7.55
C ARG A 36 2.27 -8.89 -8.76
N ARG A 37 2.39 -8.18 -9.90
CA ARG A 37 1.79 -8.58 -11.19
C ARG A 37 2.37 -9.88 -11.71
N ARG A 38 3.71 -10.02 -11.71
CA ARG A 38 4.41 -11.25 -12.09
C ARG A 38 3.94 -12.45 -11.27
N LYS A 39 3.71 -12.26 -9.97
CA LYS A 39 3.16 -13.30 -9.08
C LYS A 39 1.66 -13.57 -9.28
N GLY A 40 0.93 -12.76 -10.05
CA GLY A 40 -0.52 -12.92 -10.26
C GLY A 40 -1.37 -12.56 -9.03
N ARG A 41 -0.92 -11.63 -8.18
CA ARG A 41 -1.72 -11.23 -7.00
C ARG A 41 -3.02 -10.53 -7.43
N LYS A 42 -4.17 -11.09 -7.04
CA LYS A 42 -5.51 -10.49 -7.27
C LYS A 42 -5.61 -9.01 -6.85
N ARG A 43 -4.93 -8.63 -5.76
CA ARG A 43 -4.86 -7.24 -5.27
C ARG A 43 -3.43 -6.73 -5.31
N LEU A 44 -3.16 -5.71 -6.11
CA LEU A 44 -1.81 -5.15 -6.25
C LEU A 44 -1.46 -4.10 -5.19
N ALA A 45 -2.43 -3.31 -4.76
CA ALA A 45 -2.31 -2.31 -3.70
C ALA A 45 -3.63 -2.21 -2.91
N LEU A 46 -3.67 -1.36 -1.89
CA LEU A 46 -4.91 -1.08 -1.15
C LEU A 46 -5.92 -0.37 -2.07
N ARG A 47 -7.18 -0.83 -2.03
CA ARG A 47 -8.31 -0.20 -2.73
C ARG A 47 -8.78 1.01 -1.94
N ARG A 48 -9.22 2.04 -2.66
CA ARG A 48 -10.03 3.12 -2.07
C ARG A 48 -11.38 2.58 -1.62
#